data_AF-A0A915L790-F1
#
_entry.id   AF-A0A915L790-F1
#
_cell.length_a   1.000
_cell.length_b   1.000
_cell.length_c   1.000
_cell.angle_alpha   90.00
_cell.angle_beta   90.00
_cell.angle_gamma   90.00
#
_symmetry.space_group_name_H-M   'P 1'
#
loop_
_entity.id
_entity.type
_entity.pdbx_description
1 polymer ?
#
loop_
_entity_poly.entity_id
_entity_poly.type
_entity_poly.pdbx_seq_one_letter_code
_entity_poly.pdbx_strand_id
1 'polypeptide(L)'
;MSNTKKIAEDFNWDAYLAQTNAVAAPADCFWQAPDPPPNKFDDEMILEAYDPRFPSIRCIAEVTAVYGPKIRLRMLGAGDNDDIWIIVDSHQIRPIGTADNQGILIQAPFTSSSDDEEDQIEPEDINI
;
A
#
# COMPACT_ATOMS: atom_id res chain seq x y z
N MET A 1 -19.04 12.41 32.87
CA MET A 1 -17.60 12.06 32.91
C MET A 1 -17.07 12.27 31.50
N SER A 2 -16.44 13.42 31.24
CA SER A 2 -15.94 13.77 29.90
C SER A 2 -14.62 13.06 29.66
N ASN A 3 -14.61 12.12 28.73
CA ASN A 3 -13.43 11.36 28.35
C ASN A 3 -12.66 12.15 27.27
N THR A 4 -11.85 13.12 27.69
CA THR A 4 -11.00 13.87 26.76
C THR A 4 -9.79 13.00 26.43
N LYS A 5 -9.81 12.35 25.26
CA LYS A 5 -8.60 11.85 24.59
C LYS A 5 -7.61 13.00 24.56
N LYS A 6 -6.46 12.84 25.23
CA LYS A 6 -5.32 13.76 25.13
C LYS A 6 -4.91 13.80 23.65
N ILE A 7 -5.31 14.85 22.95
CA ILE A 7 -4.83 15.12 21.59
C ILE A 7 -3.32 15.30 21.77
N ALA A 8 -2.53 14.44 21.14
CA ALA A 8 -1.09 14.65 21.09
C ALA A 8 -0.86 16.06 20.52
N GLU A 9 -0.08 16.88 21.22
CA GLU A 9 0.20 18.25 20.78
C GLU A 9 0.69 18.23 19.32
N ASP A 10 0.11 19.07 18.48
CA ASP A 10 0.52 19.20 17.08
C ASP A 10 2.02 19.51 17.01
N PHE A 11 2.75 18.77 16.18
CA PHE A 11 4.19 18.95 16.05
C PHE A 11 4.51 20.26 15.30
N ASN A 12 5.34 21.12 15.91
CA ASN A 12 5.75 22.38 15.31
C ASN A 12 7.17 22.26 14.71
N TRP A 13 7.24 22.22 13.37
CA TRP A 13 8.50 22.13 12.63
C TRP A 13 9.43 23.32 12.86
N ASP A 14 8.91 24.55 12.88
CA ASP A 14 9.72 25.76 13.05
C ASP A 14 10.43 25.77 14.41
N ALA A 15 9.71 25.39 15.47
CA ALA A 15 10.26 25.28 16.82
C ALA A 15 11.33 24.17 16.89
N TYR A 16 11.08 23.02 16.25
CA TYR A 16 12.02 21.90 16.22
C TYR A 16 13.32 22.24 15.48
N LEU A 17 13.23 22.86 14.30
CA LEU A 17 14.39 23.27 13.51
C LEU A 17 15.24 24.31 14.26
N ALA A 18 14.59 25.28 14.91
CA ALA A 18 15.27 26.25 15.76
C ALA A 18 15.97 25.59 16.96
N GLN A 19 15.30 24.67 17.65
CA GLN A 19 15.86 23.96 18.82
C GLN A 19 17.08 23.09 18.44
N THR A 20 17.02 22.46 17.28
CA THR A 20 18.07 21.53 16.80
C THR A 20 19.15 22.21 15.98
N ASN A 21 19.02 23.51 15.69
CA ASN A 21 19.88 24.24 14.77
C ASN A 21 20.01 23.53 13.40
N ALA A 22 18.90 22.98 12.92
CA ALA A 22 18.80 22.24 11.68
C ALA A 22 18.10 23.05 10.60
N VAL A 23 18.26 22.64 9.34
CA VAL A 23 17.62 23.24 8.18
C VAL A 23 16.84 22.15 7.45
N ALA A 24 15.57 22.43 7.15
CA ALA A 24 14.76 21.52 6.33
C ALA A 24 15.33 21.43 4.91
N ALA A 25 15.30 20.24 4.32
CA ALA A 25 15.65 20.09 2.91
C ALA A 25 14.69 20.92 2.05
N PRO A 26 15.19 21.69 1.06
CA PRO A 26 14.35 22.43 0.12
C PRO A 26 13.37 21.52 -0.64
N ALA A 27 12.21 22.06 -1.03
CA ALA A 27 11.15 21.29 -1.69
C ALA A 27 11.59 20.68 -3.04
N ASP A 28 12.50 21.34 -3.75
CA ASP A 28 13.05 20.88 -5.04
C ASP A 28 13.98 19.65 -4.91
N CYS A 29 14.35 19.27 -3.69
CA CYS A 29 15.06 18.03 -3.42
C CYS A 29 14.16 16.79 -3.49
N PHE A 30 12.83 16.98 -3.59
CA PHE A 30 11.85 15.90 -3.58
C PHE A 30 11.11 15.82 -4.92
N TRP A 31 10.91 14.59 -5.42
CA TRP A 31 9.96 14.33 -6.50
C TRP A 31 8.54 14.30 -5.92
N GLN A 32 8.03 15.46 -5.52
CA GLN A 32 6.69 15.64 -4.98
C GLN A 32 6.09 16.91 -5.54
N ALA A 33 4.77 16.92 -5.76
CA ALA A 33 4.07 18.14 -6.12
C ALA A 33 4.16 19.15 -4.95
N PRO A 34 4.32 20.46 -5.22
CA PRO A 34 4.30 21.48 -4.17
C PRO A 34 2.99 21.46 -3.35
N ASP A 35 1.88 21.20 -4.02
CA ASP A 35 0.57 20.96 -3.41
C ASP A 35 0.29 19.46 -3.41
N PRO A 36 -0.03 18.85 -2.24
CA PRO A 36 -0.36 17.43 -2.18
C PRO A 36 -1.55 17.06 -3.09
N PRO A 37 -1.50 15.93 -3.79
CA PRO A 37 -2.57 15.52 -4.70
C PRO A 37 -3.88 15.26 -3.92
N PRO A 38 -5.05 15.66 -4.46
CA PRO A 38 -6.33 15.38 -3.82
C PRO A 38 -6.59 13.88 -3.82
N ASN A 39 -6.83 13.32 -2.63
CA ASN A 39 -7.22 11.93 -2.48
C ASN A 39 -8.73 11.77 -2.72
N LYS A 40 -9.09 10.88 -3.65
CA LYS A 40 -10.49 10.59 -4.04
C LYS A 40 -10.84 9.11 -3.86
N PHE A 41 -10.01 8.37 -3.14
CA PHE A 41 -10.31 6.99 -2.78
C PHE A 41 -11.15 6.97 -1.50
N ASP A 42 -12.02 5.98 -1.41
CA ASP A 42 -12.71 5.59 -0.18
C ASP A 42 -12.24 4.18 0.22
N ASP A 43 -12.49 3.81 1.47
CA ASP A 43 -12.29 2.44 1.95
C ASP A 43 -13.08 1.45 1.07
N GLU A 44 -12.56 0.23 0.93
CA GLU A 44 -13.13 -0.87 0.12
C GLU A 44 -13.09 -0.65 -1.41
N MET A 45 -12.61 0.50 -1.90
CA MET A 45 -12.36 0.67 -3.33
C MET A 45 -11.29 -0.31 -3.82
N ILE A 46 -11.50 -0.88 -5.01
CA ILE A 46 -10.56 -1.80 -5.66
C ILE A 46 -9.83 -1.13 -6.83
N LEU A 47 -8.57 -1.52 -7.02
CA LEU A 47 -7.69 -1.01 -8.07
C LEU A 47 -6.64 -2.06 -8.47
N GLU A 48 -5.93 -1.79 -9.56
CA GLU A 48 -4.74 -2.57 -9.91
C GLU A 48 -3.51 -1.93 -9.24
N ALA A 49 -2.62 -2.76 -8.69
CA ALA A 49 -1.37 -2.29 -8.09
C ALA A 49 -0.20 -3.23 -8.39
N TYR A 50 1.01 -2.69 -8.43
CA TYR A 50 2.23 -3.51 -8.44
C TYR A 50 2.54 -4.00 -7.02
N ASP A 51 2.89 -5.28 -6.88
CA ASP A 51 3.35 -5.82 -5.59
C ASP A 51 4.78 -5.30 -5.31
N PRO A 52 5.02 -4.54 -4.24
CA PRO A 52 6.36 -3.99 -3.96
C PRO A 52 7.38 -5.08 -3.62
N ARG A 53 6.94 -6.28 -3.19
CA ARG A 53 7.83 -7.44 -2.97
C ARG A 53 8.22 -8.08 -4.30
N PHE A 54 7.39 -7.91 -5.33
CA PHE A 54 7.64 -8.42 -6.68
C PHE A 54 7.24 -7.40 -7.76
N PRO A 55 8.03 -6.34 -7.99
CA PRO A 55 7.61 -5.18 -8.80
C PRO A 55 7.29 -5.45 -10.28
N SER A 56 7.51 -6.68 -10.76
CA SER A 56 7.14 -7.12 -12.11
C SER A 56 5.71 -7.66 -12.23
N ILE A 57 5.04 -7.97 -11.11
CA ILE A 57 3.66 -8.48 -11.12
C ILE A 57 2.66 -7.35 -10.85
N ARG A 58 1.48 -7.49 -11.45
CA ARG A 58 0.34 -6.61 -11.20
C ARG A 58 -0.80 -7.42 -10.62
N CYS A 59 -1.32 -6.97 -9.51
CA CYS A 59 -2.36 -7.62 -8.72
C CYS A 59 -3.59 -6.70 -8.61
N ILE A 60 -4.68 -7.25 -8.09
CA ILE A 60 -5.80 -6.43 -7.59
C ILE A 60 -5.55 -6.12 -6.12
N ALA A 61 -5.79 -4.88 -5.73
CA ALA A 61 -5.70 -4.42 -4.36
C ALA A 61 -6.97 -3.70 -3.93
N GLU A 62 -7.29 -3.80 -2.65
CA GLU A 62 -8.37 -3.07 -1.98
C GLU A 62 -7.78 -1.97 -1.09
N VAL A 63 -8.44 -0.81 -1.06
CA VAL A 63 -8.13 0.28 -0.13
C VAL A 63 -8.64 -0.08 1.26
N THR A 64 -7.73 -0.29 2.21
CA THR A 64 -8.08 -0.64 3.61
C THR A 64 -7.99 0.53 4.58
N ALA A 65 -7.48 1.69 4.13
CA ALA A 65 -7.53 2.96 4.87
C ALA A 65 -7.14 4.14 3.97
N VAL A 66 -7.63 5.33 4.31
CA VAL A 66 -7.28 6.60 3.66
C VAL A 66 -6.64 7.56 4.67
N TYR A 67 -5.49 8.16 4.33
CA TYR A 67 -4.80 9.14 5.20
C TYR A 67 -4.09 10.23 4.38
N GLY A 68 -4.69 11.43 4.35
CA GLY A 68 -4.16 12.55 3.56
C GLY A 68 -4.00 12.14 2.08
N PRO A 69 -2.83 12.37 1.45
CA PRO A 69 -2.58 11.97 0.07
C PRO A 69 -2.20 10.48 -0.08
N LYS A 70 -2.24 9.69 1.01
CA LYS A 70 -1.89 8.28 1.00
C LYS A 70 -3.12 7.39 1.17
N ILE A 71 -3.03 6.20 0.60
CA ILE A 71 -3.96 5.09 0.80
C ILE A 71 -3.19 3.88 1.30
N ARG A 72 -3.84 3.07 2.15
CA ARG A 72 -3.34 1.76 2.55
C ARG A 72 -3.98 0.72 1.65
N LEU A 73 -3.18 -0.14 1.05
CA LEU A 73 -3.62 -1.17 0.12
C LEU A 73 -3.37 -2.56 0.69
N ARG A 74 -4.35 -3.44 0.53
CA ARG A 74 -4.20 -4.89 0.70
C ARG A 74 -4.34 -5.56 -0.65
N MET A 75 -3.36 -6.38 -1.03
CA MET A 75 -3.50 -7.20 -2.24
C MET A 75 -4.54 -8.29 -2.00
N LEU A 76 -5.49 -8.48 -2.92
CA LEU A 76 -6.53 -9.49 -2.77
C LEU A 76 -5.91 -10.89 -2.79
N GLY A 77 -6.10 -11.64 -1.70
CA GLY A 77 -5.48 -12.96 -1.49
C GLY A 77 -4.21 -12.93 -0.63
N ALA A 78 -3.70 -11.75 -0.25
CA ALA A 78 -2.63 -11.62 0.73
C ALA A 78 -3.19 -11.47 2.16
N GLY A 79 -2.37 -11.81 3.15
CA GLY A 79 -2.66 -11.54 4.56
C GLY A 79 -2.62 -10.05 4.90
N ASP A 80 -3.12 -9.68 6.07
CA ASP A 80 -3.18 -8.29 6.56
C ASP A 80 -1.82 -7.73 7.01
N ASN A 81 -0.82 -8.59 7.20
CA ASN A 81 0.53 -8.21 7.58
C ASN A 81 1.33 -7.57 6.44
N ASP A 82 0.83 -7.65 5.20
CA ASP A 82 1.48 -7.16 3.99
C ASP A 82 0.85 -5.87 3.43
N ASP A 83 0.00 -5.19 4.21
CA ASP A 83 -0.62 -3.94 3.78
C ASP A 83 0.44 -2.85 3.53
N ILE A 84 0.29 -2.11 2.42
CA ILE A 84 1.26 -1.09 2.00
C ILE A 84 0.65 0.30 1.97
N TRP A 85 1.43 1.32 2.32
CA TRP A 85 1.03 2.72 2.15
C TRP A 85 1.62 3.29 0.87
N ILE A 86 0.76 3.91 0.06
CA ILE A 86 1.15 4.50 -1.23
C ILE A 86 0.50 5.87 -1.42
N ILE A 87 1.18 6.79 -2.10
CA ILE A 87 0.64 8.11 -2.47
C ILE A 87 -0.27 7.94 -3.70
N VAL A 88 -1.39 8.66 -3.74
CA VAL A 88 -2.42 8.53 -4.79
C VAL A 88 -1.98 8.90 -6.21
N ASP A 89 -0.83 9.58 -6.36
CA ASP A 89 -0.25 9.91 -7.66
C ASP A 89 0.85 8.94 -8.10
N SER A 90 1.10 7.88 -7.32
CA SER A 90 2.12 6.87 -7.62
C SER A 90 1.83 6.14 -8.94
N HIS A 91 2.87 5.92 -9.73
CA HIS A 91 2.80 5.09 -10.93
C HIS A 91 2.55 3.60 -10.64
N GLN A 92 2.64 3.18 -9.39
CA GLN A 92 2.43 1.80 -8.98
C GLN A 92 0.96 1.42 -8.82
N ILE A 93 0.03 2.38 -8.95
CA ILE A 93 -1.42 2.12 -8.91
C ILE A 93 -2.07 2.52 -10.23
N ARG A 94 -3.12 1.78 -10.61
CA ARG A 94 -3.88 1.98 -11.84
C ARG A 94 -5.37 1.69 -11.61
N PRO A 95 -6.28 2.37 -12.32
CA PRO A 95 -7.68 1.97 -12.30
C PRO A 95 -7.84 0.58 -12.91
N ILE A 96 -8.88 -0.14 -12.46
CA ILE A 96 -9.27 -1.44 -13.00
C ILE A 96 -9.45 -1.36 -14.52
N GLY A 97 -8.93 -2.38 -15.23
CA GLY A 97 -8.99 -2.51 -16.70
C GLY A 97 -7.75 -1.97 -17.41
N THR A 98 -6.81 -1.37 -16.69
CA THR A 98 -5.56 -0.90 -17.29
C THR A 98 -4.68 -2.06 -17.75
N ALA A 99 -4.66 -3.17 -17.00
CA ALA A 99 -3.87 -4.34 -17.36
C ALA A 99 -4.40 -4.99 -18.64
N ASP A 100 -5.72 -5.16 -18.73
CA ASP A 100 -6.39 -5.71 -19.91
C ASP A 100 -6.10 -4.88 -21.16
N ASN A 101 -6.24 -3.55 -21.07
CA ASN A 101 -5.92 -2.62 -22.16
C ASN A 101 -4.45 -2.69 -22.62
N GLN A 102 -3.54 -3.15 -21.77
CA GLN A 102 -2.12 -3.30 -22.06
C GLN A 102 -1.73 -4.73 -22.45
N GLY A 103 -2.68 -5.67 -22.49
CA GLY A 103 -2.41 -7.10 -22.72
C GLY A 103 -1.60 -7.74 -21.60
N ILE A 104 -1.68 -7.19 -20.38
CA ILE A 104 -0.98 -7.68 -19.20
C ILE A 104 -1.95 -8.53 -18.38
N LEU A 105 -1.50 -9.72 -17.98
CA LEU A 105 -2.26 -10.59 -17.09
C LEU A 105 -2.13 -10.10 -15.64
N ILE A 106 -3.28 -10.00 -14.97
CA ILE A 106 -3.34 -9.84 -13.52
C ILE A 106 -2.90 -11.17 -12.88
N GLN A 107 -2.05 -11.08 -11.86
CA GLN A 107 -1.49 -12.21 -11.14
C GLN A 107 -1.96 -12.18 -9.69
N ALA A 108 -2.04 -13.37 -9.07
CA ALA A 108 -2.22 -13.47 -7.63
C ALA A 108 -1.05 -12.78 -6.90
N PRO A 109 -1.28 -12.19 -5.72
CA PRO A 109 -0.19 -11.63 -4.94
C PRO A 109 0.77 -12.73 -4.50
N PHE A 110 2.02 -12.34 -4.31
CA PHE A 110 2.97 -13.23 -3.64
C PHE A 110 2.52 -13.41 -2.19
N THR A 111 2.37 -14.62 -1.69
CA THR A 111 2.13 -14.86 -0.27
C THR A 111 3.38 -15.49 0.32
N SER A 112 3.85 -14.96 1.45
CA SER A 112 4.92 -15.61 2.21
C SER A 112 4.39 -16.74 3.09
N SER A 113 3.10 -17.10 2.96
CA SER A 113 2.51 -18.22 3.70
C SER A 113 2.96 -19.54 3.08
N SER A 114 3.34 -20.43 3.99
CA SER A 114 3.80 -21.81 3.84
C SER A 114 2.78 -22.77 3.21
N ASP A 115 1.99 -22.29 2.24
CA ASP A 115 0.99 -23.09 1.54
C ASP A 115 1.58 -23.82 0.31
N ASP A 116 2.91 -23.75 0.15
CA ASP A 116 3.70 -24.82 -0.49
C ASP A 116 3.84 -26.03 0.46
N GLU A 117 2.80 -26.38 1.23
CA GLU A 117 2.61 -27.80 1.53
C GLU A 117 2.25 -28.41 0.17
N GLU A 118 3.28 -28.90 -0.55
CA GLU A 118 3.07 -30.00 -1.48
C GLU A 118 2.16 -30.97 -0.75
N ASP A 119 0.94 -31.18 -1.26
CA ASP A 119 0.14 -32.35 -0.92
C ASP A 119 1.05 -33.56 -1.18
N GLN A 120 1.80 -33.99 -0.17
CA GLN A 120 2.53 -35.22 -0.19
C GLN A 120 1.44 -36.27 -0.28
N ILE A 121 1.18 -36.74 -1.50
CA ILE A 121 0.45 -37.97 -1.71
C ILE A 121 1.30 -39.02 -1.01
N GLU A 122 0.97 -39.33 0.25
CA GLU A 122 1.59 -40.42 0.96
C GLU A 122 1.37 -41.68 0.10
N PRO A 123 2.38 -42.55 -0.05
CA PRO A 123 2.28 -43.71 -0.93
C PRO A 123 1.10 -44.65 -0.59
N GLU A 124 0.49 -44.53 0.60
CA GLU A 124 -0.77 -45.17 0.98
C GLU A 124 -2.03 -44.64 0.29
N ASP A 125 -2.04 -43.40 -0.18
CA ASP A 125 -3.22 -42.77 -0.83
C ASP A 125 -3.33 -43.11 -2.33
N ILE A 126 -2.33 -43.80 -2.90
CA ILE A 126 -2.40 -44.40 -4.24
C ILE A 126 -2.95 -45.82 -4.11
N ASN A 127 -4.26 -45.93 -3.91
CA ASN A 127 -4.98 -47.18 -4.15
C ASN A 127 -6.37 -46.88 -4.73
N ILE A 128 -6.47 -46.93 -6.06
CA ILE A 128 -7.46 -47.66 -6.88
C ILE A 128 -6.88 -47.80 -8.29
#